data_AF-A0A521E2M9-F1
#
_entry.id   AF-A0A521E2M9-F1
#
_cell.length_a   1.000
_cell.length_b   1.000
_cell.length_c   1.000
_cell.angle_alpha   90.00
_cell.angle_beta   90.00
_cell.angle_gamma   90.00
#
_symmetry.space_group_name_H-M   'P 1'
#
loop_
_entity.id
_entity.type
_entity.pdbx_description
1 polymer ?
#
loop_
_entity_poly.entity_id
_entity_poly.type
_entity_poly.pdbx_seq_one_letter_code
_entity_poly.pdbx_strand_id
1 'polypeptide(L)'
;MKPWISWMSVFILVTALFPAGSNAFAAEEDDAFRHVKRSDPWVEYVVEGEARVFEGTYHYRVKDEEKILAEGWGTASEGGPEWGSFKQTIQIPTCKAALKETLQLELFERSAKDGSEVHRLTIPLRAGDVAEKNDAFRKIQIQEPQVKYPVGGEARVFEANYHYVVSDGHYELVEGHGTASTGAPDWGVFQETIVVPLKRVPINGALVLELYELDGKNGQRSRFHYVLLDQTPWPECK
;
A
#
# COMPACT_ATOMS: atom_id res chain seq x y z
N MET A 1 38.08 18.64 -37.32
CA MET A 1 36.97 19.50 -36.85
C MET A 1 35.70 18.69 -36.85
N LYS A 2 35.16 18.34 -35.68
CA LYS A 2 33.87 17.65 -35.49
C LYS A 2 32.99 18.56 -34.62
N PRO A 3 31.72 18.80 -34.96
CA PRO A 3 30.87 19.66 -34.15
C PRO A 3 30.32 18.90 -32.94
N TRP A 4 30.28 19.60 -31.81
CA TRP A 4 29.74 19.13 -30.53
C TRP A 4 28.25 19.49 -30.47
N ILE A 5 27.38 18.50 -30.32
CA ILE A 5 25.94 18.69 -30.17
C ILE A 5 25.65 18.84 -28.67
N SER A 6 25.21 20.03 -28.26
CA SER A 6 24.70 20.31 -26.93
C SER A 6 23.25 19.83 -26.81
N TRP A 7 22.97 18.95 -25.85
CA TRP A 7 21.61 18.54 -25.50
C TRP A 7 21.08 19.46 -24.39
N MET A 8 20.19 20.39 -24.75
CA MET A 8 19.36 21.07 -23.76
C MET A 8 18.24 20.14 -23.31
N SER A 9 18.26 19.73 -22.05
CA SER A 9 17.13 19.02 -21.44
C SER A 9 16.01 20.03 -21.16
N VAL A 10 14.86 19.83 -21.78
CA VAL A 10 13.61 20.53 -21.48
C VAL A 10 12.98 19.82 -20.29
N PHE A 11 12.92 20.49 -19.13
CA PHE A 11 12.11 20.02 -18.01
C PHE A 11 10.65 20.41 -18.26
N ILE A 12 9.80 19.42 -18.53
CA ILE A 12 8.35 19.58 -18.54
C ILE A 12 7.89 19.51 -17.08
N LEU A 13 7.44 20.64 -16.55
CA LEU A 13 6.80 20.73 -15.24
C LEU A 13 5.38 20.14 -15.33
N VAL A 14 5.21 18.87 -14.96
CA VAL A 14 3.89 18.27 -14.81
C VAL A 14 3.30 18.75 -13.49
N THR A 15 2.35 19.67 -13.56
CA THR A 15 1.56 20.11 -12.41
C THR A 15 0.53 19.05 -12.09
N ALA A 16 0.76 18.26 -11.03
CA ALA A 16 -0.23 17.35 -10.49
C ALA A 16 -1.31 18.15 -9.73
N LEU A 17 -2.52 18.20 -10.28
CA LEU A 17 -3.70 18.73 -9.61
C LEU A 17 -4.22 17.66 -8.63
N PHE A 18 -4.03 17.89 -7.32
CA PHE A 18 -4.63 17.06 -6.27
C PHE A 18 -6.06 17.54 -6.00
N PRO A 19 -7.08 16.66 -6.05
CA PRO A 19 -8.44 17.02 -5.66
C PRO A 19 -8.51 17.29 -4.13
N ALA A 20 -9.17 18.39 -3.76
CA ALA A 20 -9.42 18.75 -2.37
C ALA A 20 -10.50 17.86 -1.75
N GLY A 21 -10.10 16.87 -0.96
CA GLY A 21 -10.96 16.13 -0.04
C GLY A 21 -10.82 16.70 1.38
N SER A 22 -11.92 17.14 1.98
CA SER A 22 -11.95 17.78 3.30
C SER A 22 -12.05 16.76 4.44
N ASN A 23 -10.98 16.68 5.22
CA ASN A 23 -10.94 16.70 6.70
C ASN A 23 -9.50 16.42 7.14
N ALA A 24 -8.64 17.43 7.03
CA ALA A 24 -7.30 17.40 7.58
C ALA A 24 -7.28 18.28 8.83
N PHE A 25 -6.98 17.70 9.99
CA PHE A 25 -6.29 18.47 11.03
C PHE A 25 -4.97 18.92 10.40
N ALA A 26 -4.93 20.16 9.90
CA ALA A 26 -3.71 20.75 9.39
C ALA A 26 -2.80 20.97 10.59
N ALA A 27 -1.78 20.13 10.74
CA ALA A 27 -0.67 20.44 11.63
C ALA A 27 -0.03 21.75 11.17
N GLU A 28 0.31 22.58 12.15
CA GLU A 28 1.02 23.84 11.93
C GLU A 28 2.29 23.54 11.11
N GLU A 29 2.48 24.23 10.00
CA GLU A 29 3.71 24.11 9.21
C GLU A 29 4.90 24.48 10.10
N ASP A 30 5.96 23.67 10.10
CA ASP A 30 7.16 23.95 10.88
C ASP A 30 8.33 24.35 9.96
N ASP A 31 9.49 24.63 10.55
CA ASP A 31 10.65 25.14 9.82
C ASP A 31 11.45 24.04 9.09
N ALA A 32 11.06 22.78 9.20
CA ALA A 32 11.65 21.60 8.56
C ALA A 32 10.68 20.84 7.65
N PHE A 33 9.36 20.85 7.91
CA PHE A 33 8.37 20.16 7.09
C PHE A 33 7.18 21.06 6.75
N ARG A 34 6.74 21.01 5.50
CA ARG A 34 5.56 21.75 5.03
C ARG A 34 4.84 21.03 3.91
N HIS A 35 3.61 21.47 3.64
CA HIS A 35 2.74 20.90 2.61
C HIS A 35 2.56 19.37 2.73
N VAL A 36 2.73 18.82 3.94
CA VAL A 36 2.63 17.37 4.17
C VAL A 36 1.17 16.94 4.05
N LYS A 37 0.93 15.96 3.20
CA LYS A 37 -0.40 15.40 2.93
C LYS A 37 -0.30 13.89 2.81
N ARG A 38 -1.39 13.22 3.18
CA ARG A 38 -1.58 11.80 2.89
C ARG A 38 -2.66 11.62 1.83
N SER A 39 -2.54 10.54 1.06
CA SER A 39 -3.61 10.04 0.19
C SER A 39 -4.47 8.99 0.91
N ASP A 40 -5.55 8.56 0.25
CA ASP A 40 -6.41 7.49 0.75
C ASP A 40 -5.59 6.20 0.97
N PRO A 41 -5.67 5.55 2.15
CA PRO A 41 -4.90 4.35 2.43
C PRO A 41 -5.66 3.11 1.99
N TRP A 42 -4.93 2.02 1.77
CA TRP A 42 -5.49 0.71 1.44
C TRP A 42 -4.85 -0.41 2.26
N VAL A 43 -5.60 -1.48 2.43
CA VAL A 43 -5.11 -2.76 2.92
C VAL A 43 -4.61 -3.56 1.73
N GLU A 44 -3.36 -3.98 1.79
CA GLU A 44 -2.72 -4.82 0.80
C GLU A 44 -2.65 -6.27 1.29
N TYR A 45 -3.14 -7.18 0.43
CA TYR A 45 -2.96 -8.61 0.57
C TYR A 45 -2.05 -9.10 -0.55
N VAL A 46 -1.11 -9.97 -0.21
CA VAL A 46 -0.27 -10.67 -1.18
C VAL A 46 -0.58 -12.15 -1.10
N VAL A 47 -1.05 -12.70 -2.22
CA VAL A 47 -1.46 -14.10 -2.36
C VAL A 47 -0.51 -14.77 -3.35
N GLU A 48 0.16 -15.80 -2.90
CA GLU A 48 1.08 -16.59 -3.70
C GLU A 48 0.56 -18.03 -3.80
N GLY A 49 0.86 -18.70 -4.90
CA GLY A 49 0.42 -20.07 -5.10
C GLY A 49 0.81 -20.65 -6.44
N GLU A 50 0.24 -21.81 -6.76
CA GLU A 50 0.36 -22.44 -8.07
C GLU A 50 -1.03 -22.58 -8.71
N ALA A 51 -1.11 -22.29 -10.00
CA ALA A 51 -2.30 -22.49 -10.80
C ALA A 51 -2.02 -23.36 -12.02
N ARG A 52 -3.02 -24.15 -12.42
CA ARG A 52 -3.06 -24.94 -13.65
C ARG A 52 -4.36 -24.64 -14.35
N VAL A 53 -4.34 -23.59 -15.15
CA VAL A 53 -5.51 -23.01 -15.85
C VAL A 53 -5.17 -22.78 -17.31
N PHE A 54 -6.18 -22.71 -18.20
CA PHE A 54 -5.96 -22.50 -19.63
C PHE A 54 -5.16 -21.21 -19.89
N GLU A 55 -4.08 -21.33 -20.69
CA GLU A 55 -3.13 -20.25 -20.99
C GLU A 55 -2.54 -19.54 -19.76
N GLY A 56 -2.60 -20.17 -18.59
CA GLY A 56 -2.08 -19.61 -17.34
C GLY A 56 -2.94 -18.47 -16.78
N THR A 57 -4.08 -18.13 -17.38
CA THR A 57 -4.90 -16.99 -16.96
C THR A 57 -5.92 -17.42 -15.92
N TYR A 58 -5.86 -16.78 -14.74
CA TYR A 58 -6.86 -16.93 -13.69
C TYR A 58 -7.52 -15.58 -13.39
N HIS A 59 -8.70 -15.65 -12.80
CA HIS A 59 -9.46 -14.52 -12.31
C HIS A 59 -9.56 -14.59 -10.80
N TYR A 60 -9.74 -13.43 -10.20
CA TYR A 60 -10.01 -13.34 -8.77
C TYR A 60 -11.12 -12.34 -8.47
N ARG A 61 -11.80 -12.55 -7.36
CA ARG A 61 -12.60 -11.52 -6.69
C ARG A 61 -12.56 -11.66 -5.19
N VAL A 62 -12.63 -10.55 -4.49
CA VAL A 62 -12.75 -10.46 -3.04
C VAL A 62 -14.18 -10.08 -2.70
N LYS A 63 -14.83 -10.88 -1.86
CA LYS A 63 -16.21 -10.69 -1.42
C LYS A 63 -16.29 -10.45 0.08
N ASP A 64 -17.13 -9.49 0.46
CA ASP A 64 -17.74 -9.42 1.78
C ASP A 64 -19.23 -9.79 1.60
N GLU A 65 -19.59 -11.01 2.00
CA GLU A 65 -20.89 -11.61 1.69
C GLU A 65 -21.17 -11.62 0.17
N GLU A 66 -22.11 -10.79 -0.30
CA GLU A 66 -22.43 -10.64 -1.72
C GLU A 66 -21.76 -9.43 -2.38
N LYS A 67 -21.15 -8.54 -1.60
CA LYS A 67 -20.49 -7.34 -2.12
C LYS A 67 -19.09 -7.69 -2.62
N ILE A 68 -18.82 -7.40 -3.89
CA ILE A 68 -17.47 -7.49 -4.48
C ILE A 68 -16.71 -6.22 -4.10
N LEU A 69 -15.54 -6.38 -3.47
CA LEU A 69 -14.68 -5.28 -3.02
C LEU A 69 -13.45 -5.06 -3.90
N ALA A 70 -12.98 -6.12 -4.55
CA ALA A 70 -11.94 -6.08 -5.57
C ALA A 70 -12.13 -7.25 -6.52
N GLU A 71 -11.78 -7.09 -7.78
CA GLU A 71 -11.73 -8.19 -8.73
C GLU A 71 -10.71 -7.89 -9.82
N GLY A 72 -10.28 -8.94 -10.51
CA GLY A 72 -9.30 -8.81 -11.57
C GLY A 72 -8.89 -10.16 -12.13
N TRP A 73 -7.72 -10.16 -12.74
CA TRP A 73 -7.10 -11.34 -13.31
C TRP A 73 -5.59 -11.26 -13.15
N GLY A 74 -4.95 -12.42 -13.25
CA GLY A 74 -3.51 -12.58 -13.24
C GLY A 74 -3.09 -13.75 -14.12
N THR A 75 -1.78 -13.88 -14.30
CA THR A 75 -1.18 -14.97 -15.07
C THR A 75 -0.26 -15.77 -14.18
N ALA A 76 -0.38 -17.09 -14.24
CA ALA A 76 0.60 -18.01 -13.70
C ALA A 76 1.81 -18.09 -14.64
N SER A 77 2.96 -18.53 -14.12
CA SER A 77 4.19 -18.66 -14.89
C SER A 77 4.11 -19.67 -16.04
N GLU A 78 3.14 -20.59 -15.97
CA GLU A 78 2.88 -21.64 -16.94
C GLU A 78 1.37 -21.81 -17.15
N GLY A 79 0.97 -22.22 -18.35
CA GLY A 79 -0.40 -22.63 -18.65
C GLY A 79 -0.62 -24.12 -18.47
N GLY A 80 -1.89 -24.50 -18.24
CA GLY A 80 -2.27 -25.92 -18.20
C GLY A 80 -1.81 -26.67 -19.46
N PRO A 81 -1.33 -27.91 -19.34
CA PRO A 81 -1.47 -28.83 -18.20
C PRO A 81 -0.44 -28.67 -17.08
N GLU A 82 0.56 -27.82 -17.25
CA GLU A 82 1.59 -27.58 -16.23
C GLU A 82 1.09 -26.69 -15.11
N TRP A 83 1.75 -26.77 -13.96
CA TRP A 83 1.50 -25.89 -12.82
C TRP A 83 2.43 -24.69 -12.90
N GLY A 84 1.86 -23.49 -13.04
CA GLY A 84 2.59 -22.23 -12.97
C GLY A 84 2.49 -21.59 -11.60
N SER A 85 3.56 -20.97 -11.11
CA SER A 85 3.49 -20.14 -9.89
C SER A 85 2.84 -18.79 -10.21
N PHE A 86 2.18 -18.19 -9.22
CA PHE A 86 1.65 -16.85 -9.33
C PHE A 86 1.85 -16.05 -8.04
N LYS A 87 1.82 -14.73 -8.19
CA LYS A 87 1.77 -13.76 -7.11
C LYS A 87 0.74 -12.69 -7.46
N GLN A 88 -0.29 -12.57 -6.63
CA GLN A 88 -1.36 -11.60 -6.78
C GLN A 88 -1.32 -10.60 -5.62
N THR A 89 -1.17 -9.32 -5.94
CA THR A 89 -1.38 -8.23 -4.99
C THR A 89 -2.82 -7.75 -5.10
N ILE A 90 -3.54 -7.70 -3.99
CA ILE A 90 -4.93 -7.25 -3.92
C ILE A 90 -4.99 -6.04 -2.99
N GLN A 91 -5.61 -4.96 -3.46
CA GLN A 91 -5.79 -3.74 -2.69
C GLN A 91 -7.27 -3.58 -2.33
N ILE A 92 -7.55 -3.51 -1.04
CA ILE A 92 -8.89 -3.26 -0.49
C ILE A 92 -8.86 -1.88 0.18
N PRO A 93 -9.83 -0.98 -0.07
CA PRO A 93 -9.92 0.27 0.66
C PRO A 93 -9.97 0.05 2.18
N THR A 94 -9.47 1.01 2.95
CA THR A 94 -9.57 1.03 4.42
C THR A 94 -11.03 1.25 4.86
N CYS A 95 -11.77 0.16 4.86
CA CYS A 95 -13.16 0.10 5.28
C CYS A 95 -13.38 -1.12 6.18
N LYS A 96 -14.50 -1.13 6.90
CA LYS A 96 -14.83 -2.15 7.90
C LYS A 96 -14.72 -3.59 7.38
N ALA A 97 -15.03 -3.84 6.11
CA ALA A 97 -14.92 -5.19 5.53
C ALA A 97 -13.48 -5.71 5.46
N ALA A 98 -12.49 -4.82 5.31
CA ALA A 98 -11.07 -5.20 5.29
C ALA A 98 -10.58 -5.76 6.64
N LEU A 99 -11.35 -5.57 7.72
CA LEU A 99 -11.06 -6.11 9.06
C LEU A 99 -11.85 -7.39 9.37
N LYS A 100 -12.79 -7.79 8.51
CA LYS A 100 -13.66 -8.95 8.77
C LYS A 100 -12.92 -10.25 8.50
N GLU A 101 -13.01 -11.19 9.44
CA GLU A 101 -12.56 -12.58 9.22
C GLU A 101 -13.39 -13.31 8.15
N THR A 102 -14.57 -12.79 7.82
CA THR A 102 -15.48 -13.32 6.79
C THR A 102 -15.14 -12.86 5.38
N LEU A 103 -14.12 -12.01 5.20
CA LEU A 103 -13.66 -11.57 3.89
C LEU A 103 -13.14 -12.77 3.10
N GLN A 104 -13.68 -13.01 1.90
CA GLN A 104 -13.36 -14.16 1.08
C GLN A 104 -12.63 -13.76 -0.19
N LEU A 105 -11.67 -14.57 -0.60
CA LEU A 105 -11.06 -14.54 -1.92
C LEU A 105 -11.59 -15.73 -2.73
N GLU A 106 -12.10 -15.45 -3.92
CA GLU A 106 -12.38 -16.46 -4.94
C GLU A 106 -11.32 -16.38 -6.03
N LEU A 107 -10.68 -17.51 -6.34
CA LEU A 107 -9.84 -17.72 -7.51
C LEU A 107 -10.58 -18.64 -8.47
N PHE A 108 -10.60 -18.35 -9.76
CA PHE A 108 -11.32 -19.16 -10.75
C PHE A 108 -10.74 -19.03 -12.14
N GLU A 109 -11.10 -19.95 -13.01
CA GLU A 109 -10.81 -19.91 -14.44
C GLU A 109 -12.09 -19.56 -15.20
N ARG A 110 -11.98 -18.82 -16.31
CA ARG A 110 -13.08 -18.66 -17.25
C ARG A 110 -12.91 -19.64 -18.39
N SER A 111 -13.90 -20.50 -18.60
CA SER A 111 -13.93 -21.48 -19.68
C SER A 111 -13.77 -20.81 -21.04
N ALA A 112 -12.78 -21.22 -21.82
CA ALA A 112 -12.59 -20.73 -23.18
C ALA A 112 -13.74 -21.11 -24.15
N LYS A 113 -14.61 -22.05 -23.76
CA LYS A 113 -15.72 -22.52 -24.59
C LYS A 113 -16.93 -21.58 -24.55
N ASP A 114 -17.25 -21.08 -23.36
CA ASP A 114 -18.52 -20.40 -23.07
C ASP A 114 -18.41 -19.26 -22.04
N GLY A 115 -17.21 -18.99 -21.52
CA GLY A 115 -16.95 -17.95 -20.52
C GLY A 115 -17.43 -18.29 -19.11
N SER A 116 -17.95 -19.50 -18.88
CA SER A 116 -18.41 -19.93 -17.55
C SER A 116 -17.27 -19.96 -16.53
N GLU A 117 -17.56 -19.66 -15.26
CA GLU A 117 -16.59 -19.77 -14.17
C GLU A 117 -16.41 -21.25 -13.79
N VAL A 118 -15.19 -21.77 -13.95
CA VAL A 118 -14.82 -23.14 -13.64
C VAL A 118 -13.65 -23.18 -12.64
N HIS A 119 -13.43 -24.35 -12.04
CA HIS A 119 -12.34 -24.61 -11.08
C HIS A 119 -12.25 -23.62 -9.90
N ARG A 120 -13.38 -23.04 -9.49
CA ARG A 120 -13.42 -22.04 -8.42
C ARG A 120 -12.88 -22.57 -7.09
N LEU A 121 -12.00 -21.79 -6.48
CA LEU A 121 -11.51 -21.95 -5.12
C LEU A 121 -11.97 -20.73 -4.30
N THR A 122 -12.73 -20.96 -3.23
CA THR A 122 -13.18 -19.91 -2.30
C THR A 122 -12.50 -20.11 -0.95
N ILE A 123 -11.75 -19.11 -0.49
CA ILE A 123 -10.89 -19.20 0.70
C ILE A 123 -11.00 -17.92 1.54
N PRO A 124 -10.80 -17.98 2.88
CA PRO A 124 -10.75 -16.78 3.70
C PRO A 124 -9.53 -15.94 3.34
N LEU A 125 -9.70 -14.63 3.16
CA LEU A 125 -8.63 -13.70 2.84
C LEU A 125 -7.90 -13.26 4.12
N ARG A 126 -7.11 -14.19 4.69
CA ARG A 126 -6.34 -14.00 5.92
C ARG A 126 -4.97 -14.64 5.80
N ALA A 127 -3.99 -14.13 6.54
CA ALA A 127 -2.62 -14.62 6.50
C ALA A 127 -2.52 -16.12 6.86
N GLY A 128 -1.60 -16.81 6.20
CA GLY A 128 -1.27 -18.22 6.45
C GLY A 128 -1.39 -19.11 5.23
N ASP A 129 -1.10 -20.40 5.46
CA ASP A 129 -1.25 -21.45 4.46
C ASP A 129 -2.71 -21.89 4.35
N VAL A 130 -3.14 -22.14 3.13
CA VAL A 130 -4.50 -22.57 2.84
C VAL A 130 -4.49 -24.03 2.39
N ALA A 131 -5.08 -24.89 3.20
CA ALA A 131 -5.10 -26.34 3.02
C ALA A 131 -6.33 -26.85 2.24
N GLU A 132 -6.96 -25.99 1.43
CA GLU A 132 -8.11 -26.35 0.62
C GLU A 132 -7.70 -27.14 -0.62
N LYS A 133 -8.52 -28.12 -1.00
CA LYS A 133 -8.29 -28.94 -2.20
C LYS A 133 -9.00 -28.32 -3.40
N ASN A 134 -8.27 -28.13 -4.50
CA ASN A 134 -8.81 -27.66 -5.77
C ASN A 134 -8.01 -28.23 -6.95
N ASP A 135 -8.68 -28.43 -8.08
CA ASP A 135 -8.09 -29.08 -9.26
C ASP A 135 -7.18 -28.16 -10.08
N ALA A 136 -7.34 -26.84 -9.95
CA ALA A 136 -6.62 -25.81 -10.71
C ALA A 136 -5.78 -24.87 -9.84
N PHE A 137 -5.98 -24.83 -8.52
CA PHE A 137 -5.24 -23.95 -7.61
C PHE A 137 -4.69 -24.75 -6.42
N ARG A 138 -3.42 -24.54 -6.06
CA ARG A 138 -2.80 -25.24 -4.93
C ARG A 138 -1.65 -24.45 -4.30
N LYS A 139 -1.19 -24.92 -3.15
CA LYS A 139 -0.09 -24.31 -2.37
C LYS A 139 -0.32 -22.82 -2.12
N ILE A 140 -1.56 -22.47 -1.80
CA ILE A 140 -1.94 -21.07 -1.60
C ILE A 140 -1.40 -20.61 -0.25
N GLN A 141 -0.67 -19.50 -0.27
CA GLN A 141 -0.13 -18.83 0.89
C GLN A 141 -0.50 -17.35 0.82
N ILE A 142 -1.08 -16.83 1.90
CA ILE A 142 -1.43 -15.41 2.03
C ILE A 142 -0.45 -14.79 3.03
N GLN A 143 0.25 -13.74 2.61
CA GLN A 143 1.18 -13.03 3.49
C GLN A 143 0.43 -12.23 4.57
N GLU A 144 1.14 -11.80 5.61
CA GLU A 144 0.56 -10.90 6.62
C GLU A 144 0.07 -9.61 5.96
N PRO A 145 -1.23 -9.27 6.04
CA PRO A 145 -1.76 -8.08 5.41
C PRO A 145 -1.21 -6.81 6.07
N GLN A 146 -1.11 -5.76 5.28
CA GLN A 146 -0.52 -4.49 5.70
C GLN A 146 -1.33 -3.32 5.16
N VAL A 147 -1.43 -2.26 5.97
CA VAL A 147 -2.03 -1.00 5.53
C VAL A 147 -0.93 -0.10 4.98
N LYS A 148 -1.19 0.46 3.81
CA LYS A 148 -0.29 1.38 3.10
C LYS A 148 -0.84 2.80 3.22
N TYR A 149 -0.01 3.71 3.71
CA TYR A 149 -0.32 5.14 3.81
C TYR A 149 0.65 5.93 2.92
N PRO A 150 0.25 6.33 1.70
CA PRO A 150 1.05 7.23 0.90
C PRO A 150 1.05 8.62 1.54
N VAL A 151 2.24 9.14 1.79
CA VAL A 151 2.48 10.47 2.37
C VAL A 151 3.48 11.19 1.49
N GLY A 152 3.28 12.48 1.29
CA GLY A 152 4.24 13.32 0.59
C GLY A 152 4.19 14.75 1.09
N GLY A 153 5.24 15.49 0.81
CA GLY A 153 5.38 16.87 1.24
C GLY A 153 6.73 17.45 0.85
N GLU A 154 7.08 18.55 1.49
CA GLU A 154 8.38 19.19 1.35
C GLU A 154 9.11 19.15 2.69
N ALA A 155 10.40 18.85 2.65
CA ALA A 155 11.27 18.83 3.81
C ALA A 155 12.52 19.70 3.56
N ARG A 156 12.92 20.44 4.59
CA ARG A 156 14.16 21.22 4.67
C ARG A 156 14.95 20.72 5.88
N VAL A 157 15.63 19.60 5.67
CA VAL A 157 16.38 18.84 6.68
C VAL A 157 17.83 18.64 6.24
N PHE A 158 18.75 18.48 7.18
CA PHE A 158 20.17 18.30 6.94
C PHE A 158 20.45 17.06 6.08
N GLU A 159 21.27 17.23 5.04
CA GLU A 159 21.60 16.18 4.06
C GLU A 159 20.38 15.49 3.40
N ALA A 160 19.23 16.17 3.42
CA ALA A 160 17.95 15.65 2.94
C ALA A 160 17.40 14.44 3.72
N ASN A 161 17.98 14.07 4.86
CA ASN A 161 17.56 12.92 5.64
C ASN A 161 16.49 13.31 6.68
N TYR A 162 15.36 12.60 6.68
CA TYR A 162 14.35 12.71 7.71
C TYR A 162 14.02 11.34 8.28
N HIS A 163 13.43 11.34 9.47
CA HIS A 163 12.99 10.16 10.17
C HIS A 163 11.49 10.23 10.42
N TYR A 164 10.90 9.07 10.70
CA TYR A 164 9.51 9.03 11.10
C TYR A 164 9.22 7.94 12.10
N VAL A 165 8.16 8.16 12.87
CA VAL A 165 7.49 7.14 13.67
C VAL A 165 5.98 7.22 13.47
N VAL A 166 5.33 6.07 13.41
CA VAL A 166 3.87 5.96 13.51
C VAL A 166 3.52 5.48 14.90
N SER A 167 2.61 6.16 15.58
CA SER A 167 2.11 5.75 16.90
C SER A 167 0.59 5.76 16.97
N ASP A 168 0.04 5.03 17.94
CA ASP A 168 -1.38 5.09 18.34
C ASP A 168 -1.61 5.93 19.61
N GLY A 169 -0.58 6.67 20.05
CA GLY A 169 -0.55 7.41 21.32
C GLY A 169 -0.11 6.58 22.54
N HIS A 170 -0.07 5.25 22.44
CA HIS A 170 0.41 4.35 23.49
C HIS A 170 1.73 3.66 23.13
N TYR A 171 1.90 3.32 21.85
CA TYR A 171 3.04 2.57 21.34
C TYR A 171 3.55 3.15 20.01
N GLU A 172 4.86 3.09 19.83
CA GLU A 172 5.48 3.27 18.52
C GLU A 172 5.27 1.99 17.69
N LEU A 173 4.50 2.13 16.61
CA LEU A 173 4.08 1.04 15.76
C LEU A 173 5.07 0.77 14.64
N VAL A 174 5.62 1.80 14.03
CA VAL A 174 6.59 1.65 12.93
C VAL A 174 7.55 2.82 13.02
N GLU A 175 8.84 2.55 12.83
CA GLU A 175 9.86 3.57 12.68
C GLU A 175 10.54 3.43 11.33
N GLY A 176 11.00 4.54 10.78
CA GLY A 176 11.72 4.54 9.53
C GLY A 176 12.42 5.86 9.25
N HIS A 177 12.95 5.95 8.05
CA HIS A 177 13.61 7.15 7.53
C HIS A 177 13.40 7.23 6.03
N GLY A 178 13.60 8.42 5.49
CA GLY A 178 13.55 8.67 4.06
C GLY A 178 14.45 9.84 3.69
N THR A 179 14.52 10.09 2.38
CA THR A 179 15.26 11.21 1.83
C THR A 179 14.36 12.14 1.02
N ALA A 180 14.56 13.44 1.19
CA ALA A 180 13.98 14.45 0.32
C ALA A 180 14.86 14.62 -0.93
N SER A 181 14.29 15.21 -1.99
CA SER A 181 15.02 15.41 -3.24
C SER A 181 16.23 16.36 -3.12
N THR A 182 16.28 17.17 -2.06
CA THR A 182 17.34 18.14 -1.76
C THR A 182 17.36 18.42 -0.25
N GLY A 183 18.54 18.71 0.29
CA GLY A 183 18.71 19.01 1.71
C GLY A 183 18.72 20.51 2.01
N ALA A 184 18.64 20.86 3.29
CA ALA A 184 18.73 22.23 3.75
C ALA A 184 19.98 22.95 3.21
N PRO A 185 19.90 24.25 2.85
CA PRO A 185 18.81 25.18 3.18
C PRO A 185 17.60 25.14 2.22
N ASP A 186 17.68 24.37 1.15
CA ASP A 186 16.61 24.27 0.16
C ASP A 186 15.51 23.30 0.64
N TRP A 187 14.30 23.48 0.10
CA TRP A 187 13.19 22.55 0.31
C TRP A 187 13.24 21.44 -0.73
N GLY A 188 13.42 20.20 -0.28
CA GLY A 188 13.30 19.01 -1.10
C GLY A 188 11.90 18.40 -1.02
N VAL A 189 11.44 17.77 -2.10
CA VAL A 189 10.17 17.02 -2.12
C VAL A 189 10.44 15.59 -1.65
N PHE A 190 9.52 15.00 -0.89
CA PHE A 190 9.53 13.59 -0.57
C PHE A 190 8.18 12.93 -0.87
N GLN A 191 8.24 11.63 -1.17
CA GLN A 191 7.10 10.74 -1.30
C GLN A 191 7.47 9.42 -0.63
N GLU A 192 6.66 8.99 0.33
CA GLU A 192 6.90 7.80 1.12
C GLU A 192 5.61 7.00 1.25
N THR A 193 5.70 5.67 1.25
CA THR A 193 4.55 4.82 1.56
C THR A 193 4.79 4.14 2.89
N ILE A 194 4.19 4.70 3.94
CA ILE A 194 4.32 4.16 5.28
C ILE A 194 3.54 2.85 5.36
N VAL A 195 4.19 1.80 5.85
CA VAL A 195 3.64 0.44 5.89
C VAL A 195 3.42 0.02 7.34
N VAL A 196 2.16 -0.19 7.73
CA VAL A 196 1.80 -0.68 9.06
C VAL A 196 1.18 -2.07 8.94
N PRO A 197 1.71 -3.11 9.61
CA PRO A 197 1.06 -4.42 9.63
C PRO A 197 -0.40 -4.30 10.10
N LEU A 198 -1.36 -4.93 9.41
CA LEU A 198 -2.79 -4.78 9.71
C LEU A 198 -3.10 -5.13 11.17
N LYS A 199 -2.47 -6.19 11.70
CA LYS A 199 -2.60 -6.62 13.10
C LYS A 199 -2.12 -5.61 14.15
N ARG A 200 -1.36 -4.59 13.74
CA ARG A 200 -0.88 -3.49 14.61
C ARG A 200 -1.75 -2.25 14.51
N VAL A 201 -2.71 -2.20 13.58
CA VAL A 201 -3.66 -1.09 13.50
C VAL A 201 -4.62 -1.18 14.68
N PRO A 202 -4.81 -0.11 15.47
CA PRO A 202 -5.71 -0.14 16.61
C PRO A 202 -7.15 -0.35 16.15
N ILE A 203 -7.93 -1.14 16.89
CA ILE A 203 -9.35 -1.37 16.59
C ILE A 203 -10.17 -0.10 16.82
N ASN A 204 -9.79 0.68 17.84
CA ASN A 204 -10.34 1.99 18.14
C ASN A 204 -9.17 2.93 18.45
N GLY A 205 -9.08 4.05 17.75
CA GLY A 205 -8.02 5.03 18.00
C GLY A 205 -7.65 5.82 16.75
N ALA A 206 -6.58 6.59 16.89
CA ALA A 206 -5.98 7.34 15.80
C ALA A 206 -4.55 6.83 15.57
N LEU A 207 -4.14 6.79 14.31
CA LEU A 207 -2.74 6.61 13.95
C LEU A 207 -2.14 7.96 13.59
N VAL A 208 -1.05 8.33 14.25
CA VAL A 208 -0.35 9.59 14.02
C VAL A 208 1.05 9.29 13.50
N LEU A 209 1.40 9.88 12.36
CA LEU A 209 2.76 9.98 11.86
C LEU A 209 3.44 11.18 12.51
N GLU A 210 4.58 10.97 13.13
CA GLU A 210 5.52 12.01 13.54
C GLU A 210 6.73 11.95 12.59
N LEU A 211 6.92 13.00 11.80
CA LEU A 211 8.14 13.25 11.03
C LEU A 211 9.10 14.09 11.88
N TYR A 212 10.38 13.81 11.82
CA TYR A 212 11.38 14.56 12.60
C TYR A 212 12.77 14.51 11.95
N GLU A 213 13.63 15.42 12.38
CA GLU A 213 15.05 15.45 12.09
C GLU A 213 15.85 15.04 13.35
N LEU A 214 16.92 14.26 13.18
CA LEU A 214 17.85 13.98 14.29
C LEU A 214 18.87 15.12 14.40
N ASP A 215 19.04 15.67 15.61
CA ASP A 215 20.07 16.67 15.88
C ASP A 215 21.48 16.06 15.68
N GLY A 216 22.27 16.66 14.79
CA GLY A 216 23.59 16.13 14.41
C GLY A 216 24.64 16.16 15.53
N LYS A 217 24.38 16.79 16.69
CA LYS A 217 25.31 16.85 17.83
C LYS A 217 25.00 15.80 18.88
N ASN A 218 23.72 15.57 19.18
CA ASN A 218 23.32 14.70 20.29
C ASN A 218 22.40 13.54 19.88
N GLY A 219 21.98 13.47 18.62
CA GLY A 219 21.11 12.42 18.08
C GLY A 219 19.68 12.45 18.63
N GLN A 220 19.25 13.54 19.27
CA GLN A 220 17.87 13.69 19.75
C GLN A 220 16.93 14.03 18.60
N ARG A 221 15.69 13.57 18.67
CA ARG A 221 14.63 13.97 17.74
C ARG A 221 14.34 15.47 17.92
N SER A 222 14.20 16.18 16.81
CA SER A 222 13.94 17.62 16.75
C SER A 222 13.10 17.95 15.51
N ARG A 223 12.56 19.18 15.45
CA ARG A 223 11.81 19.68 14.28
C ARG A 223 10.68 18.73 13.86
N PHE A 224 9.68 18.61 14.73
CA PHE A 224 8.63 17.60 14.61
C PHE A 224 7.43 18.11 13.80
N HIS A 225 6.95 17.27 12.89
CA HIS A 225 5.69 17.46 12.18
C HIS A 225 4.75 16.28 12.40
N TYR A 226 3.48 16.55 12.69
CA TYR A 226 2.50 15.51 13.01
C TYR A 226 1.42 15.40 11.92
N VAL A 227 1.07 14.18 11.51
CA VAL A 227 0.02 13.93 10.51
C VAL A 227 -0.90 12.83 11.01
N LEU A 228 -2.21 13.09 11.00
CA LEU A 228 -3.21 12.04 11.24
C LEU A 228 -3.23 11.08 10.04
N LEU A 229 -2.67 9.87 10.20
CA LEU A 229 -2.65 8.83 9.18
C LEU A 229 -3.95 8.06 9.09
N ASP A 230 -4.63 7.82 10.21
CA ASP A 230 -5.86 7.04 10.18
C ASP A 230 -6.69 7.23 11.45
N GLN A 231 -7.96 6.84 11.37
CA GLN A 231 -8.83 6.76 12.53
C GLN A 231 -9.76 5.55 12.42
N THR A 232 -9.77 4.73 13.46
CA THR A 232 -10.59 3.53 13.57
C THR A 232 -11.70 3.70 14.62
N PRO A 233 -12.84 3.00 14.49
CA PRO A 233 -13.14 1.99 13.46
C PRO A 233 -13.33 2.61 12.07
N TRP A 234 -12.87 1.90 11.04
CA TRP A 234 -13.05 2.35 9.65
C TRP A 234 -14.52 2.41 9.23
N PRO A 235 -14.88 3.30 8.30
CA PRO A 235 -16.24 3.41 7.81
C PRO A 235 -16.67 2.17 7.01
N GLU A 236 -17.97 2.04 6.75
CA GLU A 236 -18.49 1.04 5.83
C GLU A 236 -17.88 1.24 4.42
N CYS A 237 -17.70 0.15 3.68
CA CYS A 237 -17.14 0.22 2.34
C CYS A 237 -18.10 0.96 1.42
N LYS A 238 -17.61 1.99 0.72
CA LYS A 238 -18.36 2.71 -0.31
C LYS A 238 -18.74 1.80 -1.47
#